data_AF-A0A9W9EUE1-F1
#
_entry.id   AF-A0A9W9EUE1-F1
#
_cell.length_a   1.000
_cell.length_b   1.000
_cell.length_c   1.000
_cell.angle_alpha   90.00
_cell.angle_beta   90.00
_cell.angle_gamma   90.00
#
_symmetry.space_group_name_H-M   'P 1'
#
loop_
_entity.id
_entity.type
_entity.pdbx_description
1 polymer ?
#
loop_
_entity_poly.entity_id
_entity_poly.type
_entity_poly.pdbx_seq_one_letter_code
_entity_poly.pdbx_strand_id
1 'polypeptide(L)'
;MASRKRSSNTQDSETGAQFQSKKAKVNAADESTPKVDANGDKYWEISKMRRVTISSFRGKNMVNLREYYEKDGQELPGKKGISMPVAQFAAFLKILPDIEQVLKEQGESVPRPFYSADGPQSDDDDDNDDGATRGKSNQAASPSKQNIEATSEEDESEA
;
A
#
# COMPACT_ATOMS: atom_id res chain seq x y z
N MET A 1 -3.24 -21.72 -65.62
CA MET A 1 -4.56 -22.02 -66.19
C MET A 1 -5.41 -22.76 -65.17
N ALA A 2 -6.72 -22.54 -65.24
CA ALA A 2 -7.81 -23.30 -64.61
C ALA A 2 -8.17 -23.01 -63.13
N SER A 3 -9.09 -22.07 -62.99
CA SER A 3 -10.05 -21.89 -61.89
C SER A 3 -11.20 -22.89 -62.00
N ARG A 4 -11.64 -23.52 -60.89
CA ARG A 4 -12.96 -24.18 -60.65
C ARG A 4 -13.13 -24.40 -59.13
N LYS A 5 -14.28 -24.27 -58.46
CA LYS A 5 -15.59 -23.61 -58.65
C LYS A 5 -16.32 -23.73 -57.27
N ARG A 6 -17.19 -22.77 -56.98
CA ARG A 6 -17.96 -22.50 -55.75
C ARG A 6 -19.31 -23.26 -55.73
N SER A 7 -19.76 -23.78 -54.58
CA SER A 7 -21.19 -24.04 -54.21
C SER A 7 -21.27 -24.23 -52.68
N SER A 8 -21.75 -23.29 -51.83
CA SER A 8 -23.14 -22.92 -51.50
C SER A 8 -24.02 -24.08 -50.99
N ASN A 9 -24.23 -24.16 -49.68
CA ASN A 9 -25.51 -24.56 -49.12
C ASN A 9 -25.84 -23.70 -47.90
N THR A 10 -26.84 -22.84 -48.07
CA THR A 10 -27.53 -22.07 -47.04
C THR A 10 -28.70 -22.92 -46.58
N GLN A 11 -28.83 -23.19 -45.29
CA GLN A 11 -30.14 -23.37 -44.67
C GLN A 11 -30.16 -22.68 -43.30
N ASP A 12 -31.05 -21.70 -43.26
CA ASP A 12 -31.50 -20.87 -42.18
C ASP A 12 -32.50 -21.64 -41.30
N SER A 13 -32.43 -21.45 -39.99
CA SER A 13 -33.57 -21.64 -39.09
C SER A 13 -33.33 -20.83 -37.82
N GLU A 14 -34.03 -19.69 -37.77
CA GLU A 14 -34.25 -18.86 -36.60
C GLU A 14 -34.82 -19.67 -35.42
N THR A 15 -34.25 -19.50 -34.22
CA THR A 15 -35.05 -19.45 -32.99
C THR A 15 -34.33 -18.59 -31.96
N GLY A 16 -34.84 -17.38 -31.75
CA GLY A 16 -34.41 -16.52 -30.66
C GLY A 16 -34.94 -17.02 -29.33
N ALA A 17 -34.13 -16.86 -28.27
CA ALA A 17 -34.57 -16.35 -26.96
C ALA A 17 -33.40 -16.33 -25.96
N GLN A 18 -33.07 -15.10 -25.53
CA GLN A 18 -32.75 -14.72 -24.16
C GLN A 18 -31.45 -15.26 -23.52
N PHE A 19 -30.42 -14.44 -23.72
CA PHE A 19 -29.54 -13.93 -22.66
C PHE A 19 -30.08 -14.13 -21.23
N GLN A 20 -29.65 -15.19 -20.56
CA GLN A 20 -29.68 -15.26 -19.12
C GLN A 20 -28.32 -14.83 -18.58
N SER A 21 -28.22 -13.51 -18.43
CA SER A 21 -27.34 -12.90 -17.44
C SER A 21 -27.73 -13.45 -16.07
N LYS A 22 -27.09 -14.55 -15.66
CA LYS A 22 -27.01 -14.89 -14.24
C LYS A 22 -26.16 -13.81 -13.60
N LYS A 23 -26.81 -12.70 -13.25
CA LYS A 23 -26.35 -11.76 -12.25
C LYS A 23 -26.05 -12.60 -11.03
N ALA A 24 -24.77 -12.89 -10.81
CA ALA A 24 -24.29 -13.24 -9.51
C ALA A 24 -24.78 -12.12 -8.59
N LYS A 25 -25.77 -12.45 -7.77
CA LYS A 25 -26.20 -11.64 -6.64
C LYS A 25 -24.95 -11.55 -5.78
N VAL A 26 -24.19 -10.47 -5.97
CA VAL A 26 -23.09 -10.12 -5.08
C VAL A 26 -23.80 -9.85 -3.76
N ASN A 27 -23.81 -10.87 -2.91
CA ASN A 27 -24.15 -10.66 -1.52
C ASN A 27 -23.11 -9.66 -1.05
N ALA A 28 -23.56 -8.44 -0.77
CA ALA A 28 -22.83 -7.47 0.02
C ALA A 28 -22.72 -8.06 1.44
N ALA A 29 -21.87 -9.07 1.57
CA ALA A 29 -21.38 -9.54 2.84
C ALA A 29 -20.41 -8.46 3.30
N ASP A 30 -20.72 -7.89 4.45
CA ASP A 30 -19.96 -6.91 5.22
C ASP A 30 -18.44 -6.93 4.94
N GLU A 31 -17.99 -6.08 3.99
CA GLU A 31 -16.58 -6.02 3.53
C GLU A 31 -15.63 -5.49 4.63
N SER A 32 -16.17 -5.11 5.79
CA SER A 32 -15.39 -4.59 6.91
C SER A 32 -14.81 -5.67 7.83
N THR A 33 -15.22 -6.93 7.67
CA THR A 33 -14.73 -8.04 8.51
C THR A 33 -13.38 -8.58 8.03
N PRO A 34 -12.36 -8.72 8.92
CA PRO A 34 -11.06 -9.25 8.53
C PRO A 34 -11.13 -10.74 8.19
N LYS A 35 -10.50 -11.12 7.09
CA LYS A 35 -10.22 -12.49 6.67
C LYS A 35 -8.78 -12.87 7.05
N VAL A 36 -8.44 -14.16 7.01
CA VAL A 36 -7.08 -14.66 7.28
C VAL A 36 -6.55 -15.34 6.03
N ASP A 37 -5.33 -15.00 5.60
CA ASP A 37 -4.69 -15.57 4.42
C ASP A 37 -3.94 -16.88 4.73
N ALA A 38 -3.32 -17.47 3.69
CA ALA A 38 -2.54 -18.70 3.83
C ALA A 38 -1.28 -18.56 4.72
N ASN A 39 -0.83 -17.33 4.98
CA ASN A 39 0.29 -17.04 5.87
C ASN A 39 -0.16 -16.83 7.33
N GLY A 40 -1.48 -16.83 7.59
CA GLY A 40 -2.04 -16.50 8.90
C GLY A 40 -2.20 -14.99 9.15
N ASP A 41 -2.00 -14.16 8.13
CA ASP A 41 -2.11 -12.71 8.23
C ASP A 41 -3.55 -12.24 8.04
N LYS A 42 -3.95 -11.21 8.79
CA LYS A 42 -5.28 -10.60 8.65
C LYS A 42 -5.32 -9.68 7.44
N TYR A 43 -6.37 -9.80 6.64
CA TYR A 43 -6.58 -8.94 5.47
C TYR A 43 -8.03 -8.52 5.28
N TRP A 44 -8.21 -7.41 4.58
CA TRP A 44 -9.50 -6.90 4.09
C TRP A 44 -9.44 -6.78 2.58
N GLU A 45 -10.52 -7.14 1.91
CA GLU A 45 -10.69 -6.85 0.49
C GLU A 45 -11.24 -5.42 0.36
N ILE A 46 -10.59 -4.60 -0.46
CA ILE A 46 -11.05 -3.24 -0.77
C ILE A 46 -11.49 -3.10 -2.23
N SER A 47 -11.22 -4.13 -3.03
CA SER A 47 -11.79 -4.35 -4.34
C SER A 47 -11.60 -5.82 -4.72
N LYS A 48 -12.23 -6.28 -5.81
CA LYS A 48 -12.17 -7.67 -6.29
C LYS A 48 -10.76 -8.28 -6.30
N MET A 49 -9.73 -7.47 -6.59
CA MET A 49 -8.35 -7.94 -6.72
C MET A 49 -7.36 -7.09 -5.91
N ARG A 50 -7.83 -6.39 -4.85
CA ARG A 50 -6.95 -5.58 -4.01
C ARG A 50 -7.25 -5.82 -2.53
N ARG A 51 -6.17 -5.97 -1.76
CA ARG A 51 -6.24 -6.24 -0.33
C ARG A 51 -5.42 -5.25 0.46
N VAL A 52 -5.90 -4.97 1.67
CA VAL A 52 -5.11 -4.43 2.77
C VAL A 52 -4.77 -5.59 3.70
N THR A 53 -3.49 -5.85 3.95
CA THR A 53 -3.03 -6.97 4.80
C THR A 53 -2.09 -6.47 5.89
N ILE A 54 -2.29 -6.89 7.14
CA ILE A 54 -1.33 -6.69 8.22
C ILE A 54 -0.44 -7.93 8.30
N SER A 55 0.84 -7.78 7.96
CA SER A 55 1.82 -8.86 8.02
C SER A 55 3.01 -8.50 8.92
N SER A 56 3.82 -9.49 9.26
CA SER A 56 5.09 -9.28 9.98
C SER A 56 6.29 -9.61 9.08
N PHE A 57 7.23 -8.68 8.96
CA PHE A 57 8.50 -8.90 8.26
C PHE A 57 9.66 -8.59 9.20
N ARG A 58 10.50 -9.59 9.46
CA ARG A 58 11.65 -9.48 10.38
C ARG A 58 11.26 -8.91 11.75
N GLY A 59 10.13 -9.39 12.29
CA GLY A 59 9.61 -8.98 13.60
C GLY A 59 8.94 -7.60 13.63
N LYS A 60 8.73 -6.95 12.49
CA LYS A 60 8.06 -5.65 12.40
C LYS A 60 6.73 -5.77 11.66
N ASN A 61 5.69 -5.17 12.21
CA ASN A 61 4.38 -5.13 11.58
C ASN A 61 4.38 -4.16 10.39
N MET A 62 3.72 -4.58 9.32
CA MET A 62 3.63 -3.86 8.06
C MET A 62 2.17 -3.82 7.60
N VAL A 63 1.74 -2.66 7.11
CA VAL A 63 0.46 -2.48 6.43
C VAL A 63 0.70 -2.58 4.93
N ASN A 64 0.17 -3.62 4.30
CA ASN A 64 0.34 -3.88 2.88
C ASN A 64 -0.92 -3.49 2.13
N LEU A 65 -0.79 -2.66 1.10
CA LEU A 65 -1.87 -2.41 0.14
C LEU A 65 -1.43 -2.96 -1.21
N ARG A 66 -2.01 -4.08 -1.66
CA ARG A 66 -1.50 -4.85 -2.81
C ARG A 66 -2.59 -5.34 -3.75
N GLU A 67 -2.31 -5.26 -5.05
CA GLU A 67 -3.09 -5.92 -6.11
C GLU A 67 -2.70 -7.40 -6.19
N TYR A 68 -3.70 -8.26 -6.27
CA TYR A 68 -3.56 -9.71 -6.45
C TYR A 68 -3.93 -10.09 -7.88
N TYR A 69 -3.45 -11.24 -8.34
CA TYR A 69 -3.86 -11.84 -9.60
C TYR A 69 -4.19 -13.32 -9.37
N GLU A 70 -5.05 -13.87 -10.22
CA GLU A 70 -5.37 -15.28 -10.18
C GLU A 70 -4.48 -16.06 -11.15
N LYS A 71 -3.92 -17.17 -10.68
CA LYS A 71 -3.20 -18.13 -11.49
C LYS A 71 -3.51 -19.53 -10.98
N ASP A 72 -3.96 -20.42 -11.86
CA ASP A 72 -4.30 -21.81 -11.54
C ASP A 72 -5.33 -21.93 -10.39
N GLY A 73 -6.29 -20.99 -10.32
CA GLY A 73 -7.30 -20.92 -9.26
C GLY A 73 -6.79 -20.39 -7.91
N GLN A 74 -5.54 -19.92 -7.84
CA GLN A 74 -4.94 -19.34 -6.65
C GLN A 74 -4.73 -17.84 -6.81
N GLU A 75 -5.06 -17.08 -5.77
CA GLU A 75 -4.81 -15.64 -5.72
C GLU A 75 -3.40 -15.37 -5.17
N LEU A 76 -2.57 -14.77 -6.00
CA LEU A 76 -1.17 -14.48 -5.69
C LEU A 76 -0.92 -12.97 -5.64
N PRO A 77 -0.02 -12.49 -4.76
CA PRO A 77 0.32 -11.09 -4.69
C PRO A 77 1.00 -10.64 -6.00
N GLY A 78 0.46 -9.60 -6.65
CA GLY A 78 1.02 -9.00 -7.84
C GLY A 78 2.14 -8.00 -7.54
N LYS A 79 2.75 -7.44 -8.59
CA LYS A 79 3.83 -6.43 -8.46
C LYS A 79 3.34 -5.08 -7.95
N LYS A 80 2.09 -4.70 -8.27
CA LYS A 80 1.52 -3.40 -7.89
C LYS A 80 1.10 -3.42 -6.42
N GLY A 81 1.68 -2.54 -5.63
CA GLY A 81 1.35 -2.38 -4.22
C GLY A 81 2.50 -1.79 -3.43
N ILE A 82 2.21 -1.43 -2.18
CA ILE A 82 3.17 -0.89 -1.23
C ILE A 82 3.08 -1.66 0.08
N SER A 83 4.22 -1.82 0.75
CA SER A 83 4.30 -2.31 2.12
C SER A 83 4.82 -1.16 2.98
N MET A 84 4.00 -0.69 3.91
CA MET A 84 4.30 0.45 4.77
C MET A 84 4.60 -0.04 6.19
N PRO A 85 5.73 0.36 6.79
CA PRO A 85 5.89 0.28 8.24
C PRO A 85 4.79 1.06 8.96
N VAL A 86 4.48 0.67 10.20
CA VAL A 86 3.45 1.35 11.02
C VAL A 86 3.66 2.87 11.09
N ALA A 87 4.91 3.34 11.19
CA ALA A 87 5.21 4.78 11.23
C ALA A 87 4.80 5.52 9.94
N GLN A 88 4.98 4.91 8.77
CA GLN A 88 4.53 5.50 7.50
C GLN A 88 3.02 5.47 7.38
N PHE A 89 2.37 4.41 7.85
CA PHE A 89 0.91 4.33 7.90
C PHE A 89 0.32 5.41 8.82
N ALA A 90 0.91 5.63 9.99
CA ALA A 90 0.50 6.72 10.89
C ALA A 90 0.68 8.10 10.25
N ALA A 91 1.79 8.34 9.56
CA ALA A 91 1.98 9.59 8.80
C ALA A 91 0.93 9.77 7.69
N PHE A 92 0.57 8.69 6.99
CA PHE A 92 -0.51 8.70 6.00
C PHE A 92 -1.87 9.06 6.64
N LEU A 93 -2.20 8.48 7.80
CA LEU A 93 -3.43 8.80 8.52
C LEU A 93 -3.51 10.27 8.93
N LYS A 94 -2.38 10.88 9.35
CA LYS A 94 -2.31 12.30 9.75
C LYS A 94 -2.68 13.26 8.62
N ILE A 95 -2.32 12.91 7.37
CA ILE A 95 -2.59 13.76 6.19
C ILE A 95 -3.92 13.43 5.49
N LEU A 96 -4.69 12.45 5.99
CA LEU A 96 -6.00 12.13 5.41
C LEU A 96 -6.97 13.33 5.34
N PRO A 97 -7.07 14.23 6.35
CA PRO A 97 -7.93 15.40 6.25
C PRO A 97 -7.58 16.32 5.08
N ASP A 98 -6.27 16.52 4.83
CA ASP A 98 -5.80 17.35 3.72
C ASP A 98 -6.10 16.67 2.37
N ILE A 99 -5.92 15.35 2.28
CA ILE A 99 -6.28 14.56 1.10
C ILE A 99 -7.78 14.65 0.83
N GLU A 100 -8.62 14.49 1.86
CA GLU A 100 -10.09 14.61 1.76
C GLU A 100 -10.50 15.99 1.23
N GLN A 101 -9.84 17.06 1.69
CA GLN A 101 -10.10 18.41 1.18
C GLN A 101 -9.77 18.53 -0.31
N VAL A 102 -8.59 18.06 -0.74
CA VAL A 102 -8.19 18.10 -2.15
C VAL A 102 -9.15 17.28 -3.03
N LEU A 103 -9.57 16.10 -2.58
CA LEU A 103 -10.55 15.28 -3.29
C LEU A 103 -11.90 15.99 -3.42
N LYS A 104 -12.34 16.68 -2.37
CA LYS A 104 -13.58 17.48 -2.39
C LYS A 104 -13.52 18.62 -3.39
N GLU A 105 -12.39 19.31 -3.49
CA GLU A 105 -12.16 20.35 -4.50
C GLU A 105 -12.20 19.78 -5.93
N GLN A 106 -11.81 18.51 -6.11
CA GLN A 106 -11.91 17.77 -7.37
C GLN A 106 -13.31 17.18 -7.64
N GLY A 107 -14.27 17.39 -6.72
CA GLY A 107 -15.64 16.91 -6.85
C GLY A 107 -15.89 15.50 -6.30
N GLU A 108 -14.92 14.91 -5.61
CA GLU A 108 -15.06 13.61 -4.93
C GLU A 108 -15.36 13.79 -3.45
N SER A 109 -16.38 13.09 -2.93
CA SER A 109 -16.72 13.12 -1.50
C SER A 109 -16.38 11.78 -0.85
N VAL A 110 -15.47 11.80 0.12
CA VAL A 110 -15.09 10.61 0.90
C VAL A 110 -15.75 10.69 2.28
N PRO A 111 -16.68 9.78 2.63
CA PRO A 111 -17.29 9.78 3.96
C PRO A 111 -16.26 9.28 5.00
N ARG A 112 -16.03 10.08 6.04
CA ARG A 112 -15.17 9.67 7.15
C ARG A 112 -15.92 8.70 8.08
N PRO A 113 -15.42 7.48 8.32
CA PRO A 113 -16.02 6.58 9.29
C PRO A 113 -15.80 7.09 10.72
N PHE A 114 -16.78 6.86 11.59
CA PHE A 114 -16.65 7.15 13.02
C PHE A 114 -15.90 6.01 13.71
N TYR A 115 -14.66 6.26 14.12
CA TYR A 115 -13.91 5.32 14.97
C TYR A 115 -14.40 5.51 16.40
N SER A 116 -15.11 4.53 16.96
CA SER A 116 -15.49 4.56 18.37
C SER A 116 -14.23 4.68 19.24
N ALA A 117 -14.18 5.69 20.09
CA ALA A 117 -13.01 6.05 20.90
C ALA A 117 -12.67 5.04 22.03
N ASP A 118 -13.32 3.87 22.09
CA ASP A 118 -13.06 2.83 23.08
C ASP A 118 -11.81 1.96 22.78
N GLY A 119 -10.90 2.44 21.93
CA GLY A 119 -9.55 1.88 21.72
C GLY A 119 -8.53 2.56 22.64
N PRO A 120 -7.45 1.87 23.06
CA PRO A 120 -6.60 2.33 24.15
C PRO A 120 -5.96 3.68 23.81
N GLN A 121 -6.20 4.63 24.71
CA GLN A 121 -5.54 5.93 24.80
C GLN A 121 -4.02 5.73 24.67
N SER A 122 -3.45 6.20 23.57
CA SER A 122 -2.02 6.48 23.54
C SER A 122 -1.84 7.81 24.26
N ASP A 123 -1.45 7.74 25.52
CA ASP A 123 -0.89 8.88 26.26
C ASP A 123 0.44 9.26 25.60
N ASP A 124 0.37 10.06 24.53
CA ASP A 124 1.49 10.90 24.09
C ASP A 124 1.09 12.35 24.44
N ASP A 125 1.11 12.64 25.73
CA ASP A 125 1.47 13.98 26.23
C ASP A 125 2.93 14.22 25.80
N ASP A 126 3.13 14.95 24.71
CA ASP A 126 4.30 15.84 24.59
C ASP A 126 3.78 17.24 24.31
N ASP A 127 3.44 17.89 25.42
CA ASP A 127 3.32 19.33 25.54
C ASP A 127 4.69 19.96 25.21
N ASN A 128 4.77 20.60 24.05
CA ASN A 128 5.78 21.64 23.79
C ASN A 128 5.15 22.73 22.94
N ASP A 129 4.23 23.46 23.59
CA ASP A 129 4.03 24.88 23.34
C ASP A 129 5.29 25.64 23.80
N ASP A 130 6.03 26.23 22.86
CA ASP A 130 6.32 27.67 22.91
C ASP A 130 7.00 28.11 21.61
N GLY A 131 6.33 28.99 20.88
CA GLY A 131 6.91 29.74 19.79
C GLY A 131 6.95 31.22 20.12
N ALA A 132 8.14 31.80 20.36
CA ALA A 132 8.47 33.17 19.93
C ALA A 132 9.96 33.55 20.13
N THR A 133 10.70 33.53 19.02
CA THR A 133 11.69 34.52 18.54
C THR A 133 12.36 35.53 19.51
N ARG A 134 13.71 35.58 19.51
CA ARG A 134 14.53 36.76 19.11
C ARG A 134 16.04 36.47 19.22
N GLY A 135 16.78 36.68 18.13
CA GLY A 135 18.22 36.45 18.06
C GLY A 135 19.10 37.67 18.41
N LYS A 136 20.40 37.41 18.60
CA LYS A 136 21.52 38.17 18.00
C LYS A 136 22.88 37.51 18.33
N SER A 137 23.70 37.29 17.29
CA SER A 137 25.18 37.47 17.16
C SER A 137 26.12 37.14 18.36
N ASN A 138 27.29 36.51 18.22
CA ASN A 138 28.38 36.84 17.29
C ASN A 138 29.57 35.85 17.46
N GLN A 139 30.24 35.54 16.33
CA GLN A 139 31.71 35.42 16.14
C GLN A 139 32.59 34.36 16.85
N ALA A 140 33.18 33.51 15.98
CA ALA A 140 34.61 33.38 15.70
C ALA A 140 35.42 32.17 16.21
N ALA A 141 36.20 31.65 15.24
CA ALA A 141 37.54 31.04 15.33
C ALA A 141 37.69 29.55 15.68
N SER A 142 37.94 28.74 14.63
CA SER A 142 38.88 27.60 14.67
C SER A 142 40.32 28.14 14.85
N PRO A 143 41.27 27.43 15.50
CA PRO A 143 42.04 26.40 14.78
C PRO A 143 42.66 25.24 15.62
N SER A 144 42.97 24.13 14.91
CA SER A 144 44.18 23.27 15.00
C SER A 144 44.58 22.57 16.32
N LYS A 145 44.68 21.22 16.32
CA LYS A 145 45.94 20.45 16.15
C LYS A 145 45.75 18.94 16.40
N GLN A 146 46.45 18.15 15.59
CA GLN A 146 46.68 16.70 15.68
C GLN A 146 47.77 16.39 16.72
N ASN A 147 47.68 15.26 17.45
CA ASN A 147 48.82 14.35 17.74
C ASN A 147 48.41 13.15 18.61
N ILE A 148 48.69 11.92 18.11
CA ILE A 148 49.43 10.79 18.72
C ILE A 148 49.42 9.67 17.64
N GLU A 149 50.49 9.42 16.86
CA GLU A 149 51.76 8.71 17.17
C GLU A 149 51.49 7.25 17.61
N ALA A 150 51.48 6.25 16.71
CA ALA A 150 52.56 5.54 16.02
C ALA A 150 53.15 4.34 16.80
N THR A 151 52.83 3.12 16.33
CA THR A 151 53.57 1.84 16.47
C THR A 151 53.21 1.02 15.21
N SER A 152 53.95 1.02 14.10
CA SER A 152 55.29 0.44 13.83
C SER A 152 55.33 -1.10 13.88
N GLU A 153 56.06 -1.66 12.91
CA GLU A 153 56.38 -3.08 12.56
C GLU A 153 55.35 -3.87 11.72
N GLU A 154 55.51 -3.98 10.40
CA GLU A 154 56.46 -4.80 9.59
C GLU A 154 56.14 -6.32 9.61
N ASP A 155 55.68 -6.86 8.47
CA ASP A 155 56.49 -7.80 7.68
C ASP A 155 55.95 -7.93 6.24
N GLU A 156 56.87 -7.90 5.30
CA GLU A 156 56.72 -8.12 3.86
C GLU A 156 56.38 -9.61 3.59
N SER A 157 55.93 -10.10 2.44
CA SER A 157 56.48 -9.94 1.10
C SER A 157 55.69 -10.85 0.14
N GLU A 158 55.53 -10.32 -1.07
CA GLU A 158 55.58 -10.97 -2.39
C GLU A 158 54.91 -12.33 -2.66
N ALA A 159 53.93 -12.32 -3.57
CA ALA A 159 54.09 -12.72 -4.99
C ALA A 159 52.75 -13.14 -5.60
#